data_AF-C6TGL8-F1
#
_entry.id   AF-C6TGL8-F1
#
_cell.length_a   1.000
_cell.length_b   1.000
_cell.length_c   1.000
_cell.angle_alpha   90.00
_cell.angle_beta   90.00
_cell.angle_gamma   90.00
#
_symmetry.space_group_name_H-M   'P 1'
#
loop_
_entity.id
_entity.type
_entity.pdbx_description
1 polymer ?
#
loop_
_entity_poly.entity_id
_entity_poly.type
_entity_poly.pdbx_seq_one_letter_code
_entity_poly.pdbx_strand_id
1 'polypeptide(L)'
;MSDSDCGSARVQIAQLTTKIKHLSAVLHKKDVHSRKGLLAMVQRRKRLLKYLRGTDWDSYCFVISKLGLRDNPDHIYRARSGTAT
;
A
#
# COMPACT_ATOMS: atom_id res chain seq x y z
N MET A 1 -16.15 -4.95 14.81
CA MET A 1 -16.22 -4.27 13.50
C MET A 1 -17.32 -3.26 13.62
N SER A 2 -17.00 -1.97 13.65
CA SER A 2 -18.01 -0.91 13.73
C SER A 2 -18.31 -0.45 12.31
N ASP A 3 -19.59 -0.43 11.90
CA ASP A 3 -20.05 -0.11 10.54
C ASP A 3 -19.62 1.28 10.02
N SER A 4 -19.15 2.17 10.89
CA SER A 4 -18.77 3.56 10.56
C SER A 4 -17.26 3.78 10.42
N ASP A 5 -16.45 2.73 10.25
CA ASP A 5 -14.99 2.82 10.26
C ASP A 5 -14.43 3.34 8.92
N CYS A 6 -14.86 4.53 8.51
CA CYS A 6 -14.47 5.23 7.28
C CYS A 6 -13.00 5.74 7.30
N GLY A 7 -12.36 5.70 8.48
CA GLY A 7 -11.02 6.25 8.69
C GLY A 7 -9.91 5.21 8.79
N SER A 8 -10.23 3.93 9.01
CA SER A 8 -9.21 2.92 9.29
C SER A 8 -8.21 2.73 8.13
N ALA A 9 -6.95 2.47 8.48
CA ALA A 9 -5.88 2.29 7.49
C ALA A 9 -6.21 1.18 6.47
N ARG A 10 -6.92 0.13 6.90
CA ARG A 10 -7.39 -0.97 6.04
C ARG A 10 -8.35 -0.50 4.95
N VAL A 11 -9.37 0.29 5.34
CA VAL A 11 -10.38 0.81 4.41
C VAL A 11 -9.73 1.76 3.41
N GLN A 12 -8.85 2.65 3.86
CA GLN A 12 -8.10 3.55 2.97
C GLN A 12 -7.25 2.77 1.96
N ILE A 13 -6.59 1.68 2.35
CA ILE A 13 -5.81 0.82 1.45
C ILE A 13 -6.71 0.15 0.41
N ALA A 14 -7.88 -0.35 0.82
CA ALA A 14 -8.84 -0.96 -0.10
C ALA A 14 -9.34 0.05 -1.14
N GLN A 15 -9.76 1.24 -0.71
CA GLN A 15 -10.22 2.31 -1.59
C GLN A 15 -9.13 2.77 -2.57
N LEU A 16 -7.90 2.98 -2.08
CA LEU A 16 -6.75 3.32 -2.93
C LEU A 16 -6.48 2.23 -3.95
N THR A 17 -6.58 0.97 -3.57
CA THR A 17 -6.34 -0.16 -4.47
C THR A 17 -7.36 -0.21 -5.60
N THR A 18 -8.65 0.01 -5.30
CA THR A 18 -9.70 0.09 -6.33
C THR A 18 -9.46 1.28 -7.26
N LYS A 19 -9.14 2.47 -6.73
CA LYS A 19 -8.83 3.66 -7.53
C LYS A 19 -7.61 3.46 -8.43
N ILE A 20 -6.54 2.87 -7.91
CA ILE A 20 -5.32 2.55 -8.68
C ILE A 20 -5.63 1.59 -9.83
N LYS A 21 -6.40 0.52 -9.57
CA LYS A 21 -6.81 -0.44 -10.60
C LYS A 21 -7.63 0.23 -11.71
N HIS A 22 -8.60 1.06 -11.33
CA HIS A 22 -9.42 1.79 -12.28
C HIS A 22 -8.61 2.79 -13.12
N LEU A 23 -7.81 3.64 -12.46
CA LEU A 23 -6.97 4.62 -13.14
C LEU A 23 -5.91 3.98 -14.04
N SER A 24 -5.35 2.85 -13.64
CA SER A 24 -4.38 2.12 -14.45
C SER A 24 -4.97 1.61 -15.77
N ALA A 25 -6.29 1.34 -15.83
CA ALA A 25 -6.95 0.85 -17.04
C ALA A 25 -7.22 1.97 -18.06
N VAL A 26 -7.50 3.19 -17.58
CA VAL A 26 -7.82 4.35 -18.42
C VAL A 26 -6.60 5.24 -18.71
N LEU A 27 -5.41 4.86 -18.22
CA LEU A 27 -4.22 5.69 -18.31
C LEU A 27 -3.62 5.69 -19.72
N HIS A 28 -3.58 6.85 -20.36
CA HIS A 28 -2.93 7.01 -21.68
C HIS A 28 -1.44 7.35 -21.57
N LYS A 29 -0.62 6.85 -22.52
CA LYS A 29 0.85 7.02 -22.54
C LYS A 29 1.32 8.48 -22.58
N LYS A 30 0.50 9.42 -23.07
CA LYS A 30 0.84 10.86 -23.08
C LYS A 30 0.40 11.63 -21.83
N ASP A 31 -0.44 11.03 -20.97
CA ASP A 31 -0.93 11.71 -19.78
C ASP A 31 0.06 11.61 -18.59
N VAL A 32 0.96 12.60 -18.51
CA VAL A 32 1.98 12.70 -17.47
C VAL A 32 1.38 13.06 -16.11
N HIS A 33 0.35 13.91 -16.08
CA HIS A 33 -0.24 14.40 -14.84
C HIS A 33 -1.00 13.29 -14.12
N SER A 34 -1.81 12.50 -14.84
CA SER A 34 -2.50 11.34 -14.28
C SER A 34 -1.52 10.27 -13.83
N ARG A 35 -0.41 10.06 -14.56
CA ARG A 35 0.68 9.17 -14.11
C ARG A 35 1.28 9.60 -12.78
N LYS A 36 1.58 10.90 -12.62
CA LYS A 36 2.11 11.44 -11.36
C LYS A 36 1.12 11.23 -10.21
N GLY A 37 -0.17 11.47 -10.44
CA GLY A 37 -1.23 11.19 -9.48
C GLY A 37 -1.29 9.71 -9.10
N LEU A 38 -1.26 8.81 -10.08
CA LEU A 38 -1.25 7.36 -9.89
C LEU A 38 -0.05 6.91 -9.03
N LEU A 39 1.15 7.40 -9.33
CA LEU A 39 2.35 7.12 -8.55
C LEU A 39 2.23 7.61 -7.10
N ALA A 40 1.68 8.81 -6.89
CA ALA A 40 1.43 9.33 -5.55
C ALA A 40 0.44 8.46 -4.76
N MET A 41 -0.61 7.94 -5.40
CA MET A 41 -1.55 7.00 -4.78
C MET A 41 -0.88 5.67 -4.41
N VAL A 42 -0.04 5.11 -5.29
CA VAL A 42 0.72 3.90 -5.00
C VAL A 42 1.67 4.11 -3.82
N GLN A 43 2.36 5.26 -3.77
CA GLN A 43 3.26 5.61 -2.66
C GLN A 43 2.49 5.75 -1.34
N ARG A 44 1.32 6.40 -1.35
CA ARG A 44 0.45 6.54 -0.17
C ARG A 44 -0.01 5.17 0.35
N ARG A 45 -0.44 4.28 -0.55
CA ARG A 45 -0.80 2.90 -0.18
C ARG A 45 0.37 2.15 0.46
N LYS A 46 1.59 2.28 -0.09
CA LYS A 46 2.80 1.68 0.48
C LYS A 46 3.08 2.16 1.91
N ARG A 47 2.92 3.47 2.16
CA ARG A 47 3.09 4.05 3.51
C ARG A 47 2.07 3.51 4.50
N LEU A 48 0.80 3.38 4.11
CA LEU A 48 -0.25 2.81 4.95
C LEU A 48 -0.02 1.33 5.26
N LEU A 49 0.44 0.55 4.29
CA LEU A 49 0.82 -0.85 4.52
C LEU A 49 1.99 -0.97 5.49
N LYS A 50 3.02 -0.10 5.36
CA LYS A 50 4.13 -0.05 6.31
C LYS A 50 3.68 0.29 7.73
N TYR A 51 2.73 1.20 7.86
CA TYR A 51 2.13 1.54 9.15
C TYR A 51 1.39 0.34 9.76
N LEU A 52 0.47 -0.29 9.01
CA LEU A 52 -0.24 -1.49 9.46
C LEU A 52 0.71 -2.61 9.86
N ARG A 53 1.78 -2.84 9.10
CA ARG A 53 2.78 -3.86 9.42
C ARG A 53 3.40 -3.69 10.81
N GLY A 54 3.54 -2.45 11.29
CA GLY A 54 4.11 -2.13 12.61
C GLY A 54 3.08 -1.98 13.73
N THR A 55 1.80 -1.75 13.41
CA THR A 55 0.75 -1.54 14.41
C THR A 55 -0.15 -2.76 14.60
N ASP A 56 -0.53 -3.43 13.53
CA ASP A 56 -1.46 -4.56 13.53
C ASP A 56 -1.10 -5.54 12.39
N TRP A 57 -0.37 -6.59 12.78
CA TRP A 57 0.13 -7.61 11.86
C TRP A 57 -0.99 -8.46 11.25
N ASP A 58 -2.02 -8.80 12.02
CA ASP A 58 -3.15 -9.61 11.56
C ASP A 58 -3.95 -8.88 10.48
N SER A 59 -4.24 -7.60 10.73
CA SER A 59 -4.86 -6.72 9.75
C SER A 59 -4.01 -6.56 8.48
N TYR A 60 -2.70 -6.46 8.62
CA TYR A 60 -1.78 -6.38 7.48
C TYR A 60 -1.82 -7.65 6.63
N CYS A 61 -1.74 -8.83 7.25
CA CYS A 61 -1.82 -10.13 6.57
C CYS A 61 -3.17 -10.30 5.85
N PHE A 62 -4.27 -9.92 6.53
CA PHE A 62 -5.61 -9.95 5.95
C PHE A 62 -5.73 -9.06 4.71
N VAL A 63 -5.25 -7.81 4.78
CA VAL A 63 -5.33 -6.85 3.67
C VAL A 63 -4.49 -7.33 2.47
N ILE A 64 -3.29 -7.85 2.72
CA ILE A 64 -2.42 -8.40 1.67
C ILE A 64 -3.08 -9.58 0.96
N SER A 65 -3.60 -10.53 1.73
CA SER A 65 -4.26 -11.72 1.20
C SER A 65 -5.52 -11.36 0.41
N LYS A 66 -6.33 -10.43 0.93
CA LYS A 66 -7.60 -10.03 0.29
C LYS A 66 -7.40 -9.22 -0.99
N LEU A 67 -6.40 -8.34 -1.03
CA LEU A 67 -6.16 -7.45 -2.17
C LEU A 67 -5.15 -8.02 -3.18
N GLY A 68 -4.50 -9.14 -2.87
CA GLY A 68 -3.46 -9.76 -3.70
C GLY A 68 -2.22 -8.88 -3.86
N LEU A 69 -1.90 -8.08 -2.84
CA LEU A 69 -0.73 -7.19 -2.86
C LEU A 69 0.51 -8.00 -2.48
N ARG A 70 1.63 -7.81 -3.18
CA ARG A 70 2.89 -8.45 -2.79
C ARG A 70 3.53 -7.69 -1.63
N ASP A 71 3.90 -8.40 -0.57
CA ASP A 71 4.84 -7.84 0.41
C ASP A 71 6.21 -7.75 -0.26
N ASN A 72 6.78 -6.56 -0.24
CA ASN A 72 8.15 -6.34 -0.63
C ASN A 72 8.81 -5.66 0.57
N PRO A 73 9.53 -6.40 1.42
CA PRO A 73 10.24 -5.79 2.53
C PRO A 73 11.21 -4.78 1.93
N ASP A 74 11.05 -3.50 2.28
CA ASP A 74 11.95 -2.45 1.84
C ASP A 74 13.40 -2.90 2.11
N HIS A 75 14.21 -2.97 1.06
CA HIS A 75 15.61 -3.42 1.07
C HIS A 75 16.52 -2.56 1.96
N ILE A 76 15.98 -1.47 2.53
CA ILE A 76 16.64 -0.58 3.48
C ILE A 76 16.85 -1.28 4.85
N TYR A 77 16.25 -2.44 5.11
CA TYR A 77 16.54 -3.26 6.30
C TYR A 77 17.68 -4.28 6.13
N ARG A 78 18.22 -4.48 4.91
CA ARG A 78 19.34 -5.41 4.70
C ARG A 78 20.71 -4.83 5.10
N ALA A 79 20.78 -3.53 5.42
CA ALA A 79 22.04 -2.82 5.67
C ALA A 79 22.39 -2.60 7.17
N ARG A 80 21.69 -3.22 8.12
CA ARG A 80 21.98 -3.09 9.57
C ARG A 80 22.18 -4.41 10.34
N SER A 81 22.31 -5.53 9.63
CA SER A 81 22.73 -6.81 10.21
C SER A 81 24.13 -7.18 9.69
N GLY A 82 25.08 -6.26 9.88
CA GLY A 82 26.50 -6.49 9.63
C GLY A 82 27.21 -6.76 10.95
N THR A 83 27.60 -8.02 11.14
CA THR A 83 28.71 -8.51 11.98
C THR A 83 28.71 -8.14 13.47
N ALA A 84 28.03 -8.94 14.28
CA ALA A 84 28.46 -9.20 15.66
C ALA A 84 29.14 -10.58 15.68
N THR A 85 30.44 -10.62 15.41
CA THR A 85 31.35 -11.70 15.81
C THR A 85 32.74 -11.08 15.92
#